data_AF-A0A3D2X635-F1
#
_entry.id   AF-A0A3D2X635-F1
#
_cell.length_a   1.000
_cell.length_b   1.000
_cell.length_c   1.000
_cell.angle_alpha   90.00
_cell.angle_beta   90.00
_cell.angle_gamma   90.00
#
_symmetry.space_group_name_H-M   'P 1'
#
loop_
_entity.id
_entity.type
_entity.pdbx_description
1 polymer ?
#
loop_
_entity_poly.entity_id
_entity_poly.type
_entity_poly.pdbx_seq_one_letter_code
_entity_poly.pdbx_strand_id
1 'polypeptide(L)'
;MKIVKNYKRACFLLVFILLVLASLFAPIMVYTQASSIKINKNTINLDIGETFQLKITGTKSKAKWSTNNKSIVTVSSDGVVTGIKNGFAEITAEINNKKLKCLVTVHKPQLERNSIILGLDGEFSLKICYLPIKYKDSKITWKSANTNIATVDENGVVTGKSFGNTKINVSFENYSFSCIVHVDPSKKNIMDAVDNFGYEYGEYENVISCILTNNSRIDLYFEYKLAFYDENDKIVSVSNKFQTNLFGNDSKVLTFEKTNKSYKSYKIIIESIFFNYNGLKSKLTEKNSVDVVVEKTPYSYVYYNDMKRIDDSIELFNLHVNNNSNDRLCVEAYVVYYKDKKIVAIDNFWNQTNIDVGSSILENPKSLFLNFEKISIPVYDDYKVVYNARSY
;
A
#
# COMPACT_ATOMS: atom_id res chain seq x y z
N MET A 1 38.65 -89.97 39.00
CA MET A 1 38.68 -88.58 38.47
C MET A 1 37.36 -87.79 38.58
N LYS A 2 36.27 -88.32 39.18
CA LYS A 2 34.98 -87.59 39.33
C LYS A 2 34.87 -86.72 40.60
N ILE A 3 35.55 -87.08 41.69
CA ILE A 3 35.42 -86.42 43.00
C ILE A 3 36.05 -85.00 43.02
N VAL A 4 37.23 -84.83 42.41
CA VAL A 4 37.93 -83.52 42.33
C VAL A 4 37.14 -82.48 41.51
N LYS A 5 36.31 -82.93 40.56
CA LYS A 5 35.48 -82.05 39.71
C LYS A 5 34.28 -81.46 40.48
N ASN A 6 33.79 -82.16 41.51
CA ASN A 6 32.69 -81.68 42.36
C ASN A 6 33.15 -80.65 43.40
N TYR A 7 34.35 -80.79 43.97
CA TYR A 7 34.90 -79.80 44.91
C TYR A 7 35.21 -78.46 44.23
N LYS A 8 35.73 -78.47 42.99
CA LYS A 8 35.93 -77.23 42.23
C LYS A 8 34.61 -76.51 41.94
N ARG A 9 33.55 -77.25 41.60
CA ARG A 9 32.20 -76.68 41.39
C ARG A 9 31.58 -76.16 42.68
N ALA A 10 31.74 -76.88 43.80
CA ALA A 10 31.26 -76.45 45.10
C ALA A 10 31.97 -75.20 45.61
N CYS A 11 33.31 -75.13 45.51
CA CYS A 11 34.07 -73.91 45.83
C CYS A 11 33.68 -72.74 44.92
N PHE A 12 33.47 -72.98 43.62
CA PHE A 12 33.04 -71.91 42.71
C PHE A 12 31.65 -71.39 43.06
N LEU A 13 30.71 -72.27 43.42
CA LEU A 13 29.39 -71.89 43.91
C LEU A 13 29.45 -71.12 45.23
N LEU A 14 30.31 -71.52 46.16
CA LEU A 14 30.47 -70.85 47.45
C LEU A 14 31.10 -69.46 47.32
N VAL A 15 32.12 -69.32 46.45
CA VAL A 15 32.72 -68.02 46.11
C VAL A 15 31.72 -67.13 45.37
N PHE A 16 30.92 -67.70 44.47
CA PHE A 16 29.88 -66.96 43.74
C PHE A 16 28.77 -66.49 44.69
N ILE A 17 28.33 -67.33 45.63
CA ILE A 17 27.36 -66.98 46.67
C ILE A 17 27.93 -65.90 47.60
N LEU A 18 29.21 -65.98 47.98
CA LEU A 18 29.88 -64.95 48.78
C LEU A 18 30.01 -63.61 48.04
N LEU A 19 30.26 -63.62 46.72
CA LEU A 19 30.29 -62.41 45.90
C LEU A 19 28.90 -61.78 45.73
N VAL A 20 27.85 -62.60 45.58
CA VAL A 20 26.45 -62.14 45.52
C VAL A 20 25.97 -61.62 46.88
N LEU A 21 26.34 -62.26 47.98
CA LEU A 21 26.08 -61.75 49.32
C LEU A 21 26.83 -60.43 49.58
N ALA A 22 28.09 -60.32 49.14
CA ALA A 22 28.85 -59.07 49.26
C ALA A 22 28.25 -57.92 48.44
N SER A 23 27.62 -58.19 47.28
CA SER A 23 26.95 -57.15 46.48
C SER A 23 25.59 -56.74 47.05
N LEU A 24 24.92 -57.60 47.81
CA LEU A 24 23.68 -57.28 48.55
C LEU A 24 23.92 -56.42 49.80
N PHE A 25 25.17 -56.37 50.30
CA PHE A 25 25.60 -55.53 51.42
C PHE A 25 26.42 -54.29 51.00
N ALA A 26 26.47 -53.95 49.70
CA ALA A 26 27.02 -52.67 49.29
C ALA A 26 26.13 -51.54 49.85
N PRO A 27 26.66 -50.65 50.71
CA PRO A 27 25.86 -49.53 51.20
C PRO A 27 25.39 -48.71 49.99
N ILE A 28 24.09 -48.45 49.92
CA ILE A 28 23.51 -47.53 48.93
C ILE A 28 24.15 -46.17 49.20
N MET A 29 25.14 -45.79 48.40
CA MET A 29 25.69 -44.44 48.42
C MET A 29 24.64 -43.48 47.89
N VAL A 30 23.88 -42.88 48.80
CA VAL A 30 23.01 -41.74 48.49
C VAL A 30 23.93 -40.55 48.22
N TYR A 31 24.28 -40.34 46.95
CA TYR A 31 24.91 -39.10 46.53
C TYR A 31 23.87 -37.98 46.61
N THR A 32 23.80 -37.27 47.73
CA THR A 32 23.04 -36.02 47.80
C THR A 32 23.75 -35.02 46.89
N GLN A 33 23.24 -34.81 45.68
CA GLN A 33 23.72 -33.72 44.84
C GLN A 33 23.47 -32.42 45.62
N ALA A 34 24.54 -31.76 46.08
CA ALA A 34 24.41 -30.47 46.74
C ALA A 34 23.70 -29.53 45.76
N SER A 35 22.47 -29.12 46.09
CA SER A 35 21.72 -28.22 45.22
C SER A 35 22.55 -26.95 45.03
N SER A 36 22.99 -26.70 43.80
CA SER A 36 23.71 -25.47 43.48
C SER A 36 22.76 -24.29 43.63
N ILE A 37 23.21 -23.26 44.35
CA ILE A 37 22.44 -22.01 44.52
C ILE A 37 22.39 -21.30 43.17
N LYS A 38 21.18 -21.00 42.68
CA LYS A 38 20.95 -20.40 41.36
C LYS A 38 19.95 -19.25 41.45
N ILE A 39 20.10 -18.29 40.54
CA ILE A 39 19.10 -17.25 40.28
C ILE A 39 18.27 -17.67 39.06
N ASN A 40 16.96 -17.44 39.09
CA ASN A 40 16.04 -17.86 38.03
C ASN A 40 16.31 -17.18 36.68
N LYS A 41 16.89 -15.97 36.68
CA LYS A 41 17.29 -15.22 35.50
C LYS A 41 18.59 -14.46 35.74
N ASN A 42 19.46 -14.46 34.74
CA ASN A 42 20.68 -13.66 34.68
C ASN A 42 20.53 -12.43 33.75
N THR A 43 19.46 -12.36 32.96
CA THR A 43 19.06 -11.20 32.16
C THR A 43 17.55 -11.02 32.20
N ILE A 44 17.07 -9.78 32.29
CA ILE A 44 15.67 -9.40 32.17
C ILE A 44 15.53 -8.09 31.39
N ASN A 45 14.46 -7.96 30.62
CA ASN A 45 14.05 -6.73 29.95
C ASN A 45 12.76 -6.24 30.61
N LEU A 46 12.69 -4.94 30.90
CA LEU A 46 11.54 -4.32 31.54
C LEU A 46 11.11 -3.05 30.79
N ASP A 47 9.82 -2.78 30.81
CA ASP A 47 9.29 -1.46 30.53
C ASP A 47 9.40 -0.56 31.77
N ILE A 48 9.29 0.76 31.58
CA ILE A 48 9.25 1.70 32.71
C ILE A 48 8.00 1.40 33.57
N GLY A 49 8.23 1.19 34.86
CA GLY A 49 7.22 0.80 35.84
C GLY A 49 6.97 -0.71 35.92
N GLU A 50 7.50 -1.51 34.99
CA GLU A 50 7.35 -2.97 35.03
C GLU A 50 8.16 -3.61 36.15
N THR A 51 7.63 -4.69 36.69
CA THR A 51 8.25 -5.45 37.77
C THR A 51 8.53 -6.89 37.39
N PHE A 52 9.63 -7.44 37.90
CA PHE A 52 9.97 -8.85 37.76
C PHE A 52 10.46 -9.44 39.09
N GLN A 53 9.97 -10.63 39.43
CA GLN A 53 10.39 -11.34 40.65
C GLN A 53 11.61 -12.22 40.36
N LEU A 54 12.78 -11.81 40.86
CA LEU A 54 13.95 -12.69 40.92
C LEU A 54 13.79 -13.69 42.07
N LYS A 55 14.14 -14.94 41.82
CA LYS A 55 14.04 -16.03 42.80
C LYS A 55 15.38 -16.75 42.91
N ILE A 56 15.81 -17.01 44.13
CA ILE A 56 16.96 -17.86 44.42
C ILE A 56 16.45 -19.27 44.73
N THR A 57 17.01 -20.27 44.07
CA THR A 57 16.73 -21.70 44.31
C THR A 57 17.96 -22.40 44.85
N GLY A 58 17.76 -23.54 45.53
CA GLY A 58 18.86 -24.35 46.08
C GLY A 58 19.36 -23.91 47.46
N THR A 59 18.61 -23.06 48.14
CA THR A 59 18.84 -22.66 49.54
C THR A 59 17.54 -22.17 50.17
N LYS A 60 17.45 -22.24 51.50
CA LYS A 60 16.37 -21.61 52.29
C LYS A 60 16.78 -20.25 52.86
N SER A 61 18.06 -19.89 52.77
CA SER A 61 18.55 -18.59 53.24
C SER A 61 17.94 -17.46 52.41
N LYS A 62 17.72 -16.30 53.03
CA LYS A 62 17.29 -15.08 52.32
C LYS A 62 18.51 -14.42 51.67
N ALA A 63 18.34 -13.92 50.44
CA ALA A 63 19.37 -13.18 49.74
C ALA A 63 19.30 -11.69 50.10
N LYS A 64 20.47 -11.04 50.20
CA LYS A 64 20.57 -9.58 50.27
C LYS A 64 20.66 -9.05 48.84
N TRP A 65 19.67 -8.25 48.46
CA TRP A 65 19.58 -7.68 47.11
C TRP A 65 20.16 -6.28 47.06
N SER A 66 20.86 -5.96 45.97
CA SER A 66 21.34 -4.62 45.67
C SER A 66 21.35 -4.37 44.16
N THR A 67 21.42 -3.10 43.77
CA THR A 67 21.54 -2.65 42.37
C THR A 67 22.72 -1.71 42.27
N ASN A 68 23.45 -1.72 41.15
CA ASN A 68 24.51 -0.76 40.90
C ASN A 68 23.98 0.62 40.47
N ASN A 69 22.70 0.74 40.06
CA ASN A 69 22.11 1.99 39.63
C ASN A 69 20.61 2.10 39.97
N LYS A 70 20.33 2.68 41.14
CA LYS A 70 18.96 2.90 41.65
C LYS A 70 18.13 3.87 40.79
N SER A 71 18.77 4.72 39.98
CA SER A 71 18.05 5.66 39.10
C SER A 71 17.43 4.98 37.87
N ILE A 72 17.90 3.77 37.53
CA ILE A 72 17.42 2.98 36.39
C ILE A 72 16.52 1.84 36.88
N VAL A 73 16.91 1.15 37.96
CA VAL A 73 16.20 -0.03 38.48
C VAL A 73 16.27 -0.08 40.00
N THR A 74 15.18 -0.43 40.67
CA THR A 74 15.16 -0.77 42.10
C THR A 74 14.94 -2.27 42.30
N VAL A 75 15.37 -2.80 43.46
CA VAL A 75 15.07 -4.17 43.88
C VAL A 75 14.66 -4.17 45.36
N SER A 76 13.55 -4.84 45.68
CA SER A 76 13.06 -4.97 47.05
C SER A 76 13.85 -6.02 47.85
N SER A 77 13.63 -6.07 49.17
CA SER A 77 14.20 -7.11 50.04
C SER A 77 13.79 -8.54 49.65
N ASP A 78 12.66 -8.69 48.98
CA ASP A 78 12.13 -9.98 48.53
C ASP A 78 12.54 -10.31 47.08
N GLY A 79 13.32 -9.46 46.42
CA GLY A 79 13.80 -9.69 45.06
C GLY A 79 12.85 -9.22 43.95
N VAL A 80 11.88 -8.36 44.26
CA VAL A 80 11.05 -7.71 43.24
C VAL A 80 11.85 -6.58 42.62
N VAL A 81 12.18 -6.71 41.34
CA VAL A 81 12.88 -5.72 40.54
C VAL A 81 11.87 -4.81 39.86
N THR A 82 12.09 -3.49 39.85
CA THR A 82 11.21 -2.50 39.20
C THR A 82 12.02 -1.59 38.28
N GLY A 83 11.58 -1.45 37.02
CA GLY A 83 12.17 -0.50 36.06
C GLY A 83 11.74 0.94 36.34
N ILE A 84 12.69 1.86 36.45
CA ILE A 84 12.44 3.28 36.78
C ILE A 84 12.67 4.19 35.56
N LYS A 85 13.79 3.99 34.87
CA LYS A 85 14.22 4.84 33.75
C LYS A 85 14.96 3.99 32.73
N ASN A 86 14.89 4.40 31.46
CA ASN A 86 15.62 3.74 30.39
C ASN A 86 17.14 3.66 30.67
N GLY A 87 17.70 2.48 30.41
CA GLY A 87 19.13 2.22 30.57
C GLY A 87 19.40 0.78 31.01
N PHE A 88 20.60 0.56 31.53
CA PHE A 88 21.09 -0.74 31.96
C PHE A 88 21.51 -0.70 33.43
N ALA A 89 21.17 -1.72 34.19
CA ALA A 89 21.61 -1.90 35.58
C ALA A 89 21.92 -3.37 35.86
N GLU A 90 22.71 -3.64 36.90
CA GLU A 90 22.99 -4.98 37.39
C GLU A 90 22.40 -5.13 38.80
N ILE A 91 21.54 -6.14 38.99
CA ILE A 91 21.08 -6.60 40.29
C ILE A 91 22.04 -7.66 40.81
N THR A 92 22.49 -7.50 42.06
CA THR A 92 23.29 -8.49 42.77
C THR A 92 22.48 -9.09 43.91
N ALA A 93 22.46 -10.43 43.98
CA ALA A 93 21.95 -11.21 45.10
C ALA A 93 23.13 -11.81 45.87
N GLU A 94 23.33 -11.37 47.10
CA GLU A 94 24.37 -11.89 47.99
C GLU A 94 23.75 -12.91 48.97
N ILE A 95 24.25 -14.15 48.95
CA ILE A 95 23.74 -15.24 49.78
C ILE A 95 24.86 -16.24 50.12
N ASN A 96 25.05 -16.54 51.41
CA ASN A 96 26.09 -17.44 51.90
C ASN A 96 27.49 -17.14 51.29
N ASN A 97 27.89 -15.86 51.27
CA ASN A 97 29.12 -15.34 50.66
C ASN A 97 29.26 -15.55 49.14
N LYS A 98 28.20 -15.99 48.45
CA LYS A 98 28.13 -16.05 46.97
C LYS A 98 27.37 -14.85 46.44
N LYS A 99 27.81 -14.34 45.28
CA LYS A 99 27.13 -13.26 44.55
C LYS A 99 26.59 -13.80 43.24
N LEU A 100 25.29 -13.70 43.06
CA LEU A 100 24.60 -13.98 41.80
C LEU A 100 24.17 -12.66 41.18
N LYS A 101 24.24 -12.56 39.86
CA LYS A 101 24.01 -11.33 39.12
C LYS A 101 22.90 -11.49 38.10
N CYS A 102 22.13 -10.42 37.90
CA CYS A 102 21.16 -10.30 36.83
C CYS A 102 21.31 -8.93 36.15
N LEU A 103 21.56 -8.94 34.84
CA LEU A 103 21.55 -7.72 34.03
C LEU A 103 20.10 -7.35 33.72
N VAL A 104 19.80 -6.06 33.82
CA VAL A 104 18.46 -5.50 33.59
C VAL A 104 18.57 -4.42 32.54
N THR A 105 17.79 -4.55 31.47
CA THR A 105 17.58 -3.48 30.48
C THR A 105 16.18 -2.92 30.66
N VAL A 106 16.09 -1.61 30.86
CA VAL A 106 14.81 -0.90 30.91
C VAL A 106 14.60 -0.15 29.60
N HIS A 107 13.52 -0.43 28.88
CA HIS A 107 13.21 0.19 27.60
C HIS A 107 12.44 1.51 27.80
N LYS A 108 12.71 2.48 26.92
CA LYS A 108 11.83 3.65 26.76
C LYS A 108 10.79 3.36 25.67
N PRO A 109 9.60 3.97 25.74
CA PRO A 109 8.65 3.88 24.66
C PRO A 109 9.24 4.41 23.34
N GLN A 110 8.84 3.78 22.25
CA GLN A 110 9.22 4.13 20.88
C GLN A 110 8.19 3.58 19.90
N LEU A 111 8.16 4.09 18.68
CA LEU A 111 7.34 3.50 17.62
C LEU A 111 7.97 2.20 17.13
N GLU A 112 7.13 1.24 16.75
CA GLU A 112 7.55 0.00 16.10
C GLU A 112 8.32 0.29 14.80
N ARG A 113 7.91 1.32 14.07
CA ARG A 113 8.55 1.80 12.84
C ARG A 113 8.63 3.32 12.85
N ASN A 114 9.73 3.85 12.35
CA ASN A 114 9.94 5.28 12.13
C ASN A 114 9.70 5.69 10.66
N SER A 115 9.52 4.72 9.77
CA SER A 115 9.12 4.93 8.38
C SER A 115 8.29 3.75 7.88
N ILE A 116 7.23 4.05 7.12
CA ILE A 116 6.37 3.06 6.47
C ILE A 116 6.09 3.46 5.02
N ILE A 117 5.83 2.46 4.18
CA ILE A 117 5.40 2.63 2.80
C ILE A 117 3.99 2.04 2.65
N LEU A 118 3.05 2.80 2.09
CA LEU A 118 1.66 2.41 1.86
C LEU A 118 1.27 2.57 0.40
N GLY A 119 0.32 1.75 -0.04
CA GLY A 119 -0.43 2.00 -1.28
C GLY A 119 -1.53 3.05 -1.08
N LEU A 120 -2.17 3.49 -2.17
CA LEU A 120 -3.45 4.22 -2.05
C LEU A 120 -4.48 3.31 -1.36
N ASP A 121 -5.17 3.87 -0.37
CA ASP A 121 -6.05 3.20 0.59
C ASP A 121 -5.41 2.03 1.34
N GLY A 122 -4.09 1.89 1.26
CA GLY A 122 -3.34 0.95 2.09
C GLY A 122 -3.38 1.40 3.53
N GLU A 123 -3.56 0.45 4.44
CA GLU A 123 -3.60 0.70 5.88
C GLU A 123 -2.43 0.05 6.61
N PHE A 124 -1.97 0.70 7.67
CA PHE A 124 -0.98 0.14 8.59
C PHE A 124 -1.26 0.58 10.02
N SER A 125 -1.38 -0.39 10.94
CA SER A 125 -1.55 -0.12 12.37
C SER A 125 -0.18 0.17 12.99
N LEU A 126 0.10 1.46 13.21
CA LEU A 126 1.34 1.91 13.84
C LEU A 126 1.23 1.77 15.36
N LYS A 127 2.20 1.09 15.97
CA LYS A 127 2.18 0.76 17.41
C LYS A 127 3.30 1.43 18.16
N ILE A 128 3.03 1.76 19.43
CA ILE A 128 4.04 2.14 20.40
C ILE A 128 4.50 0.88 21.13
N CYS A 129 5.79 0.57 21.02
CA CYS A 129 6.45 -0.46 21.81
C CYS A 129 6.87 0.11 23.17
N TYR A 130 6.91 -0.76 24.19
CA TYR A 130 7.44 -0.44 25.53
C TYR A 130 6.71 0.72 26.22
N LEU A 131 5.38 0.74 26.12
CA LEU A 131 4.54 1.77 26.75
C LEU A 131 4.65 1.63 28.28
N PRO A 132 5.08 2.68 29.01
CA PRO A 132 5.20 2.62 30.47
C PRO A 132 3.88 2.19 31.11
N ILE A 133 3.95 1.36 32.15
CA ILE A 133 2.74 0.75 32.76
C ILE A 133 1.72 1.79 33.19
N LYS A 134 2.19 2.92 33.73
CA LYS A 134 1.33 4.03 34.18
C LYS A 134 0.52 4.69 33.06
N TYR A 135 0.84 4.43 31.79
CA TYR A 135 0.21 5.06 30.63
C TYR A 135 -0.58 4.08 29.77
N LYS A 136 -0.83 2.86 30.25
CA LYS A 136 -1.63 1.86 29.50
C LYS A 136 -3.03 2.35 29.15
N ASP A 137 -3.62 3.18 30.01
CA ASP A 137 -4.96 3.76 29.82
C ASP A 137 -4.91 5.25 29.45
N SER A 138 -3.72 5.81 29.21
CA SER A 138 -3.58 7.21 28.81
C SER A 138 -4.06 7.42 27.38
N LYS A 139 -4.70 8.56 27.12
CA LYS A 139 -5.08 8.97 25.77
C LYS A 139 -3.82 9.23 24.93
N ILE A 140 -3.67 8.50 23.83
CA ILE A 140 -2.61 8.68 22.84
C ILE A 140 -3.14 9.57 21.72
N THR A 141 -2.39 10.62 21.37
CA THR A 141 -2.77 11.54 20.31
C THR A 141 -2.00 11.22 19.04
N TRP A 142 -2.72 10.91 17.97
CA TRP A 142 -2.19 10.69 16.63
C TRP A 142 -2.57 11.86 15.73
N LYS A 143 -1.63 12.36 14.92
CA LYS A 143 -1.89 13.47 14.01
C LYS A 143 -1.06 13.34 12.74
N SER A 144 -1.73 13.44 11.58
CA SER A 144 -1.04 13.60 10.30
C SER A 144 -0.58 15.03 10.09
N ALA A 145 0.64 15.20 9.58
CA ALA A 145 1.16 16.49 9.14
C ALA A 145 0.51 16.99 7.84
N ASN A 146 0.02 16.06 7.00
CA ASN A 146 -0.70 16.35 5.77
C ASN A 146 -1.73 15.24 5.51
N THR A 147 -2.99 15.52 5.80
CA THR A 147 -4.12 14.59 5.66
C THR A 147 -4.48 14.29 4.21
N ASN A 148 -4.08 15.14 3.25
CA ASN A 148 -4.29 14.87 1.83
C ASN A 148 -3.40 13.72 1.35
N ILE A 149 -2.25 13.49 2.00
CA ILE A 149 -1.32 12.40 1.65
C ILE A 149 -1.63 11.14 2.45
N ALA A 150 -1.74 11.24 3.78
CA ALA A 150 -2.12 10.11 4.63
C ALA A 150 -2.88 10.59 5.87
N THR A 151 -3.85 9.81 6.32
CA THR A 151 -4.62 10.04 7.55
C THR A 151 -4.19 9.06 8.63
N VAL A 152 -4.51 9.36 9.89
CA VAL A 152 -4.37 8.43 11.01
C VAL A 152 -5.59 8.56 11.91
N ASP A 153 -6.12 7.43 12.38
CA ASP A 153 -7.23 7.41 13.33
C ASP A 153 -6.75 7.46 14.80
N GLU A 154 -7.68 7.43 15.74
CA GLU A 154 -7.38 7.44 17.18
C GLU A 154 -6.66 6.18 17.69
N ASN A 155 -6.73 5.08 16.92
CA ASN A 155 -6.11 3.80 17.24
C ASN A 155 -4.72 3.63 16.59
N GLY A 156 -4.25 4.65 15.86
CA GLY A 156 -2.96 4.61 15.16
C GLY A 156 -3.01 3.87 13.82
N VAL A 157 -4.19 3.63 13.24
CA VAL A 157 -4.33 3.09 11.89
C VAL A 157 -4.06 4.22 10.89
N VAL A 158 -2.97 4.08 10.15
CA VAL A 158 -2.54 5.03 9.12
C VAL A 158 -3.06 4.57 7.77
N THR A 159 -3.75 5.46 7.03
CA THR A 159 -4.31 5.17 5.69
C THR A 159 -3.70 6.10 4.64
N GLY A 160 -3.18 5.56 3.55
CA GLY A 160 -2.71 6.34 2.40
C GLY A 160 -3.86 6.93 1.57
N LYS A 161 -3.79 8.21 1.21
CA LYS A 161 -4.85 8.95 0.48
C LYS A 161 -4.42 9.41 -0.90
N SER A 162 -3.24 9.99 -1.00
CA SER A 162 -2.63 10.47 -2.25
C SER A 162 -1.15 10.19 -2.23
N PHE A 163 -0.55 10.02 -3.41
CA PHE A 163 0.88 9.81 -3.51
C PHE A 163 1.63 11.00 -2.91
N GLY A 164 2.60 10.71 -2.06
CA GLY A 164 3.39 11.74 -1.42
C GLY A 164 4.15 11.25 -0.22
N ASN A 165 4.79 12.21 0.46
CA ASN A 165 5.48 11.98 1.72
C ASN A 165 4.84 12.85 2.80
N THR A 166 4.51 12.26 3.94
CA THR A 166 4.01 12.98 5.10
C THR A 166 4.57 12.38 6.39
N LYS A 167 4.21 12.95 7.53
CA LYS A 167 4.58 12.42 8.85
C LYS A 167 3.32 12.18 9.68
N ILE A 168 3.32 11.07 10.39
CA ILE A 168 2.39 10.83 11.50
C ILE A 168 3.12 11.14 12.79
N ASN A 169 2.61 12.13 13.53
CA ASN A 169 3.10 12.52 14.84
C ASN A 169 2.26 11.84 15.91
N VAL A 170 2.93 11.34 16.94
CA VAL A 170 2.32 10.58 18.03
C VAL A 170 2.80 11.17 19.34
N SER A 171 1.88 11.53 20.22
CA SER A 171 2.24 12.06 21.53
C SER A 171 1.34 11.54 22.65
N PHE A 172 1.94 11.38 23.82
CA PHE A 172 1.25 11.14 25.08
C PHE A 172 2.14 11.70 26.20
N GLU A 173 1.53 12.41 27.15
CA GLU A 173 2.26 13.00 28.29
C GLU A 173 3.49 13.79 27.82
N ASN A 174 4.68 13.39 28.25
CA ASN A 174 5.96 14.01 27.90
C ASN A 174 6.71 13.31 26.74
N TYR A 175 6.06 12.37 26.04
CA TYR A 175 6.63 11.62 24.92
C TYR A 175 6.08 12.12 23.59
N SER A 176 6.97 12.22 22.60
CA SER A 176 6.63 12.59 21.24
C SER A 176 7.49 11.79 20.25
N PHE A 177 6.83 11.24 19.24
CA PHE A 177 7.45 10.44 18.18
C PHE A 177 6.91 10.86 16.82
N SER A 178 7.64 10.53 15.76
CA SER A 178 7.15 10.68 14.39
C SER A 178 7.51 9.47 13.55
N CYS A 179 6.58 9.09 12.67
CA CYS A 179 6.79 8.12 11.61
C CYS A 179 6.68 8.83 10.26
N ILE A 180 7.66 8.63 9.39
CA ILE A 180 7.58 9.06 8.00
C ILE A 180 6.64 8.10 7.26
N VAL A 181 5.75 8.64 6.44
CA VAL A 181 4.84 7.86 5.60
C VAL A 181 5.12 8.22 4.16
N HIS A 182 5.49 7.21 3.39
CA HIS A 182 5.62 7.27 1.94
C HIS A 182 4.40 6.58 1.33
N VAL A 183 3.62 7.29 0.54
CA VAL A 183 2.50 6.70 -0.20
C VAL A 183 2.94 6.55 -1.66
N ASP A 184 3.13 5.30 -2.07
CA ASP A 184 3.61 4.89 -3.38
C ASP A 184 2.58 3.99 -4.08
N PRO A 185 2.59 3.86 -5.42
CA PRO A 185 1.75 2.89 -6.12
C PRO A 185 2.08 1.45 -5.68
N SER A 186 1.13 0.76 -5.03
CA SER A 186 1.27 -0.67 -4.74
C SER A 186 0.93 -1.51 -5.98
N LYS A 187 1.35 -2.78 -6.01
CA LYS A 187 0.96 -3.72 -7.08
C LYS A 187 -0.57 -3.77 -7.30
N LYS A 188 -1.35 -3.70 -6.21
CA LYS A 188 -2.82 -3.65 -6.29
C LYS A 188 -3.28 -2.38 -7.02
N ASN A 189 -2.74 -1.22 -6.64
CA ASN A 189 -3.11 0.04 -7.30
C ASN A 189 -2.74 0.01 -8.79
N ILE A 190 -1.58 -0.54 -9.12
CA ILE A 190 -1.12 -0.68 -10.51
C ILE A 190 -2.06 -1.58 -11.32
N MET A 191 -2.49 -2.71 -10.76
CA MET A 191 -3.46 -3.60 -11.41
C MET A 191 -4.81 -2.91 -11.58
N ASP A 192 -5.27 -2.19 -10.57
CA ASP A 192 -6.50 -1.40 -10.62
C ASP A 192 -6.46 -0.34 -11.74
N ALA A 193 -5.30 0.30 -11.97
CA ALA A 193 -5.12 1.23 -13.08
C ALA A 193 -5.21 0.58 -14.47
N VAL A 194 -4.75 -0.67 -14.59
CA VAL A 194 -4.89 -1.44 -15.84
C VAL A 194 -6.34 -1.85 -16.05
N ASP A 195 -6.98 -2.41 -15.03
CA ASP A 195 -8.34 -2.95 -15.13
C ASP A 195 -9.39 -1.86 -15.35
N ASN A 196 -9.12 -0.64 -14.88
CA ASN A 196 -9.99 0.53 -15.04
C ASN A 196 -9.60 1.47 -16.18
N PHE A 197 -8.69 1.03 -17.05
CA PHE A 197 -8.38 1.74 -18.29
C PHE A 197 -9.41 1.37 -19.37
N GLY A 198 -10.10 2.38 -19.89
CA GLY A 198 -11.07 2.26 -20.96
C GLY A 198 -10.61 2.97 -22.23
N TYR A 199 -11.13 2.53 -23.37
CA TYR A 199 -10.98 3.24 -24.62
C TYR A 199 -12.22 3.08 -25.50
N GLU A 200 -12.57 4.14 -26.22
CA GLU A 200 -13.61 4.16 -27.25
C GLU A 200 -13.04 4.86 -28.49
N TYR A 201 -13.42 4.47 -29.70
CA TYR A 201 -12.86 5.10 -30.91
C TYR A 201 -13.85 5.08 -32.07
N GLY A 202 -13.59 5.92 -33.06
CA GLY A 202 -14.34 5.96 -34.30
C GLY A 202 -13.63 6.75 -35.40
N GLU A 203 -14.26 6.77 -36.56
CA GLU A 203 -13.79 7.49 -37.73
C GLU A 203 -14.85 8.51 -38.16
N TYR A 204 -14.41 9.72 -38.49
CA TYR A 204 -15.24 10.71 -39.15
C TYR A 204 -14.42 11.43 -40.23
N GLU A 205 -14.94 11.47 -41.46
CA GLU A 205 -14.26 12.07 -42.62
C GLU A 205 -12.81 11.60 -42.81
N ASN A 206 -11.82 12.49 -42.69
CA ASN A 206 -10.39 12.21 -42.78
C ASN A 206 -9.72 11.96 -41.40
N VAL A 207 -10.53 11.80 -40.35
CA VAL A 207 -10.05 11.78 -38.97
C VAL A 207 -10.42 10.46 -38.28
N ILE A 208 -9.47 9.94 -37.51
CA ILE A 208 -9.65 8.86 -36.55
C ILE A 208 -9.55 9.48 -35.15
N SER A 209 -10.55 9.24 -34.32
CA SER A 209 -10.58 9.72 -32.94
C SER A 209 -10.62 8.55 -31.97
N CYS A 210 -9.91 8.67 -30.85
CA CYS A 210 -9.87 7.68 -29.78
C CYS A 210 -9.92 8.38 -28.43
N ILE A 211 -10.93 8.06 -27.64
CA ILE A 211 -11.12 8.52 -26.28
C ILE A 211 -10.47 7.49 -25.38
N LEU A 212 -9.48 7.91 -24.61
CA LEU A 212 -8.91 7.15 -23.52
C LEU A 212 -9.56 7.58 -22.22
N THR A 213 -9.89 6.64 -21.34
CA THR A 213 -10.46 6.92 -20.02
C THR A 213 -9.67 6.17 -18.96
N ASN A 214 -9.33 6.86 -17.87
CA ASN A 214 -8.64 6.30 -16.72
C ASN A 214 -9.53 6.46 -15.50
N ASN A 215 -10.23 5.39 -15.11
CA ASN A 215 -11.08 5.41 -13.92
C ASN A 215 -10.33 5.01 -12.63
N SER A 216 -9.00 5.13 -12.64
CA SER A 216 -8.15 4.91 -11.47
C SER A 216 -7.53 6.21 -10.98
N ARG A 217 -6.95 6.21 -9.78
CA ARG A 217 -6.22 7.38 -9.22
C ARG A 217 -4.73 7.44 -9.61
N ILE A 218 -4.27 6.58 -10.52
CA ILE A 218 -2.87 6.58 -10.97
C ILE A 218 -2.77 7.32 -12.30
N ASP A 219 -1.87 8.30 -12.38
CA ASP A 219 -1.52 8.94 -13.63
C ASP A 219 -0.78 7.99 -14.55
N LEU A 220 -1.25 7.90 -15.80
CA LEU A 220 -0.72 7.02 -16.82
C LEU A 220 -0.05 7.84 -17.92
N TYR A 221 1.04 7.32 -18.44
CA TYR A 221 1.81 7.86 -19.55
C TYR A 221 1.90 6.80 -20.64
N PHE A 222 1.67 7.21 -21.88
CA PHE A 222 1.54 6.30 -23.00
C PHE A 222 2.55 6.69 -24.07
N GLU A 223 3.13 5.67 -24.69
CA GLU A 223 3.71 5.78 -26.02
C GLU A 223 2.84 4.99 -26.98
N TYR A 224 2.42 5.62 -28.08
CA TYR A 224 1.49 4.99 -29.02
C TYR A 224 1.79 5.41 -30.46
N LYS A 225 1.27 4.61 -31.39
CA LYS A 225 1.29 4.89 -32.84
C LYS A 225 0.04 4.33 -33.51
N LEU A 226 -0.23 4.78 -34.73
CA LEU A 226 -1.31 4.30 -35.56
C LEU A 226 -0.73 3.47 -36.71
N ALA A 227 -1.24 2.27 -36.93
CA ALA A 227 -0.85 1.41 -38.04
C ALA A 227 -2.05 1.09 -38.92
N PHE A 228 -1.90 1.16 -40.24
CA PHE A 228 -2.92 0.84 -41.23
C PHE A 228 -2.57 -0.45 -41.97
N TYR A 229 -3.58 -1.26 -42.27
CA TYR A 229 -3.44 -2.61 -42.83
C TYR A 229 -4.25 -2.76 -44.12
N ASP A 230 -3.74 -3.53 -45.07
CA ASP A 230 -4.46 -3.92 -46.31
C ASP A 230 -5.40 -5.11 -46.11
N GLU A 231 -6.00 -5.59 -47.20
CA GLU A 231 -6.92 -6.73 -47.25
C GLU A 231 -6.30 -8.07 -46.78
N ASN A 232 -4.97 -8.16 -46.75
CA ASN A 232 -4.22 -9.35 -46.34
C ASN A 232 -3.56 -9.16 -44.96
N ASP A 233 -4.06 -8.21 -44.16
CA ASP A 233 -3.51 -7.83 -42.85
C ASP A 233 -2.03 -7.39 -42.90
N LYS A 234 -1.54 -6.88 -44.04
CA LYS A 234 -0.19 -6.32 -44.15
C LYS A 234 -0.18 -4.83 -43.88
N ILE A 235 0.80 -4.37 -43.12
CA ILE A 235 0.99 -2.94 -42.81
C ILE A 235 1.28 -2.16 -44.09
N VAL A 236 0.46 -1.15 -44.38
CA VAL A 236 0.63 -0.24 -45.54
C VAL A 236 1.14 1.15 -45.15
N SER A 237 0.89 1.57 -43.91
CA SER A 237 1.29 2.87 -43.37
C SER A 237 1.36 2.80 -41.85
N VAL A 238 2.30 3.54 -41.25
CA VAL A 238 2.42 3.69 -39.79
C VAL A 238 2.72 5.15 -39.50
N SER A 239 2.06 5.72 -38.49
CA SER A 239 2.35 7.08 -38.02
C SER A 239 3.69 7.15 -37.31
N ASN A 240 4.15 8.36 -37.02
CA ASN A 240 5.17 8.58 -36.01
C ASN A 240 4.71 8.07 -34.64
N LYS A 241 5.66 7.81 -33.75
CA LYS A 241 5.39 7.58 -32.33
C LYS A 241 4.96 8.89 -31.67
N PHE A 242 3.93 8.80 -30.85
CA PHE A 242 3.43 9.88 -30.03
C PHE A 242 3.57 9.53 -28.55
N GLN A 243 3.59 10.57 -27.71
CA GLN A 243 3.59 10.45 -26.26
C GLN A 243 2.46 11.29 -25.69
N THR A 244 1.78 10.76 -24.67
CA THR A 244 0.71 11.48 -23.97
C THR A 244 0.62 11.01 -22.53
N ASN A 245 -0.02 11.81 -21.69
CA ASN A 245 -0.42 11.46 -20.32
C ASN A 245 -1.95 11.46 -20.18
N LEU A 246 -2.44 10.67 -19.25
CA LEU A 246 -3.83 10.59 -18.82
C LEU A 246 -3.85 10.56 -17.29
N PHE A 247 -4.31 11.64 -16.68
CA PHE A 247 -4.37 11.75 -15.22
C PHE A 247 -5.36 10.76 -14.62
N GLY A 248 -5.23 10.50 -13.33
CA GLY A 248 -6.20 9.68 -12.61
C GLY A 248 -7.61 10.29 -12.64
N ASN A 249 -8.63 9.45 -12.84
CA ASN A 249 -10.04 9.82 -12.99
C ASN A 249 -10.30 10.81 -14.15
N ASP A 250 -9.53 10.69 -15.23
CA ASP A 250 -9.60 11.60 -16.37
C ASP A 250 -9.88 10.87 -17.69
N SER A 251 -10.31 11.62 -18.71
CA SER A 251 -10.48 11.18 -20.09
C SER A 251 -9.72 12.07 -21.06
N LYS A 252 -9.19 11.52 -22.16
CA LYS A 252 -8.44 12.27 -23.17
C LYS A 252 -8.75 11.79 -24.58
N VAL A 253 -9.00 12.73 -25.48
CA VAL A 253 -9.21 12.44 -26.90
C VAL A 253 -7.87 12.52 -27.65
N LEU A 254 -7.55 11.44 -28.37
CA LEU A 254 -6.47 11.36 -29.34
C LEU A 254 -7.08 11.47 -30.73
N THR A 255 -6.45 12.26 -31.60
CA THR A 255 -6.93 12.50 -32.96
C THR A 255 -5.81 12.24 -33.96
N PHE A 256 -6.13 11.55 -35.06
CA PHE A 256 -5.18 11.19 -36.10
C PHE A 256 -5.79 11.44 -37.48
N GLU A 257 -4.98 11.89 -38.43
CA GLU A 257 -5.38 11.92 -39.84
C GLU A 257 -5.29 10.52 -40.46
N LYS A 258 -6.21 10.20 -41.37
CA LYS A 258 -6.17 8.95 -42.12
C LYS A 258 -5.00 8.97 -43.11
N THR A 259 -4.55 7.78 -43.50
CA THR A 259 -3.53 7.64 -44.53
C THR A 259 -4.13 7.84 -45.93
N ASN A 260 -3.39 8.49 -46.82
CA ASN A 260 -3.77 8.63 -48.24
C ASN A 260 -3.68 7.31 -49.02
N LYS A 261 -3.15 6.24 -48.41
CA LYS A 261 -3.09 4.90 -49.01
C LYS A 261 -4.40 4.15 -48.78
N SER A 262 -4.76 3.24 -49.68
CA SER A 262 -5.88 2.32 -49.43
C SER A 262 -5.56 1.40 -48.24
N TYR A 263 -6.52 1.24 -47.33
CA TYR A 263 -6.43 0.35 -46.17
C TYR A 263 -7.80 -0.30 -45.90
N LYS A 264 -7.77 -1.53 -45.35
CA LYS A 264 -8.94 -2.27 -44.86
C LYS A 264 -9.25 -1.88 -43.42
N SER A 265 -8.22 -1.80 -42.58
CA SER A 265 -8.32 -1.55 -41.13
C SER A 265 -7.14 -0.77 -40.57
N TYR A 266 -7.24 -0.32 -39.32
CA TYR A 266 -6.16 0.39 -38.61
C TYR A 266 -6.15 0.04 -37.11
N LYS A 267 -4.98 0.04 -36.47
CA LYS A 267 -4.78 -0.22 -35.04
C LYS A 267 -4.10 0.94 -34.35
N ILE A 268 -4.61 1.35 -33.20
CA ILE A 268 -3.88 2.23 -32.27
C ILE A 268 -3.04 1.33 -31.37
N ILE A 269 -1.75 1.29 -31.66
CA ILE A 269 -0.78 0.45 -30.96
C ILE A 269 -0.23 1.26 -29.79
N ILE A 270 -0.64 0.90 -28.58
CA ILE A 270 -0.01 1.38 -27.34
C ILE A 270 1.25 0.54 -27.12
N GLU A 271 2.43 1.13 -27.36
CA GLU A 271 3.71 0.43 -27.25
C GLU A 271 4.19 0.33 -25.80
N SER A 272 3.84 1.33 -24.99
CA SER A 272 4.05 1.28 -23.55
C SER A 272 3.01 2.12 -22.82
N ILE A 273 2.62 1.63 -21.64
CA ILE A 273 1.97 2.42 -20.61
C ILE A 273 2.86 2.34 -19.38
N PHE A 274 3.17 3.49 -18.80
CA PHE A 274 3.94 3.58 -17.57
C PHE A 274 3.33 4.66 -16.67
N PHE A 275 3.55 4.56 -15.37
CA PHE A 275 3.37 5.69 -14.46
C PHE A 275 4.77 6.21 -14.07
N ASN A 276 4.84 7.44 -13.60
CA ASN A 276 6.08 8.02 -13.12
C ASN A 276 5.92 8.43 -11.66
N TYR A 277 6.49 7.64 -10.75
CA TYR A 277 6.58 8.00 -9.35
C TYR A 277 7.94 7.59 -8.80
N ASN A 278 8.74 8.57 -8.35
CA ASN A 278 10.12 8.35 -7.85
C ASN A 278 11.03 7.54 -8.80
N GLY A 279 10.85 7.68 -10.12
CA GLY A 279 11.67 6.97 -11.11
C GLY A 279 11.27 5.50 -11.34
N LEU A 280 10.25 4.98 -10.65
CA LEU A 280 9.65 3.69 -10.98
C LEU A 280 8.88 3.82 -12.29
N LYS A 281 9.46 3.29 -13.37
CA LYS A 281 8.78 3.04 -14.64
C LYS A 281 8.41 1.56 -14.68
N SER A 282 7.18 1.21 -14.34
CA SER A 282 6.69 -0.13 -14.68
C SER A 282 5.95 -0.07 -16.00
N LYS A 283 6.39 -0.89 -16.97
CA LYS A 283 5.62 -1.12 -18.18
C LYS A 283 4.41 -1.97 -17.79
N LEU A 284 3.19 -1.44 -17.96
CA LEU A 284 1.96 -2.22 -17.87
C LEU A 284 1.94 -3.12 -19.12
N THR A 285 2.72 -4.19 -19.10
CA THR A 285 2.82 -5.14 -20.22
C THR A 285 2.04 -6.38 -19.88
N GLU A 286 1.04 -6.67 -20.72
CA GLU A 286 0.77 -7.96 -21.39
C GLU A 286 -0.69 -8.14 -21.79
N LYS A 287 -1.56 -7.18 -21.52
CA LYS A 287 -2.88 -7.12 -22.17
C LYS A 287 -2.95 -5.96 -23.16
N ASN A 288 -3.04 -6.37 -24.42
CA ASN A 288 -3.60 -5.63 -25.54
C ASN A 288 -2.69 -4.55 -26.12
N SER A 289 -1.91 -4.93 -27.15
CA SER A 289 -2.07 -4.16 -28.38
C SER A 289 -3.57 -4.05 -28.59
N VAL A 290 -4.10 -2.83 -28.46
CA VAL A 290 -5.51 -2.59 -28.70
C VAL A 290 -5.67 -2.75 -30.22
N ASP A 291 -5.86 -4.01 -30.62
CA ASP A 291 -6.07 -4.46 -31.98
C ASP A 291 -7.49 -4.06 -32.35
N VAL A 292 -7.64 -2.77 -32.60
CA VAL A 292 -8.82 -2.23 -33.25
C VAL A 292 -8.77 -2.71 -34.69
N VAL A 293 -9.76 -3.48 -35.13
CA VAL A 293 -9.90 -3.84 -36.54
C VAL A 293 -11.20 -3.20 -37.00
N VAL A 294 -11.10 -2.04 -37.63
CA VAL A 294 -12.24 -1.51 -38.39
C VAL A 294 -12.20 -2.19 -39.75
N GLU A 295 -13.05 -3.18 -39.99
CA GLU A 295 -13.25 -3.68 -41.35
C GLU A 295 -14.17 -2.70 -42.09
N LYS A 296 -13.64 -2.10 -43.15
CA LYS A 296 -14.38 -1.21 -44.04
C LYS A 296 -15.55 -1.98 -44.68
N THR A 297 -16.75 -1.90 -44.10
CA THR A 297 -17.97 -2.37 -44.78
C THR A 297 -18.41 -1.26 -45.72
N PRO A 298 -18.38 -1.45 -47.05
CA PRO A 298 -18.76 -0.41 -47.98
C PRO A 298 -20.28 -0.22 -47.93
N TYR A 299 -20.73 0.86 -47.28
CA TYR A 299 -22.07 1.38 -47.55
C TYR A 299 -21.93 2.57 -48.48
N SER A 300 -22.30 2.36 -49.73
CA SER A 300 -22.48 3.42 -50.72
C SER A 300 -23.74 4.21 -50.37
N TYR A 301 -23.59 5.48 -49.99
CA TYR A 301 -24.69 6.43 -50.00
C TYR A 301 -24.43 7.48 -51.10
N VAL A 302 -25.41 7.65 -51.98
CA VAL A 302 -25.51 8.81 -52.88
C VAL A 302 -26.44 9.81 -52.19
N TYR A 303 -25.93 11.00 -51.86
CA TYR A 303 -26.76 12.10 -51.35
C TYR A 303 -26.93 13.17 -52.43
N TYR A 304 -28.17 13.39 -52.83
CA TYR A 304 -28.63 14.64 -53.44
C TYR A 304 -29.41 15.39 -52.36
N ASN A 305 -29.03 16.63 -52.02
CA ASN A 305 -29.99 17.74 -52.14
C ASN A 305 -29.41 19.11 -51.80
N ASP A 306 -29.99 20.08 -52.51
CA ASP A 306 -29.88 21.52 -52.37
C ASP A 306 -30.15 22.03 -50.95
N MET A 307 -29.46 23.13 -50.64
CA MET A 307 -29.56 23.90 -49.41
C MET A 307 -31.00 24.26 -49.04
N LYS A 308 -31.45 23.90 -47.82
CA LYS A 308 -32.50 24.64 -47.10
C LYS A 308 -32.25 24.69 -45.60
N ARG A 309 -32.64 25.82 -45.04
CA ARG A 309 -32.46 26.32 -43.67
C ARG A 309 -33.10 25.36 -42.65
N ILE A 310 -32.33 24.97 -41.64
CA ILE A 310 -32.82 24.21 -40.47
C ILE A 310 -33.15 25.24 -39.40
N ASP A 311 -34.44 25.44 -39.16
CA ASP A 311 -35.00 25.98 -37.90
C ASP A 311 -35.29 24.76 -37.03
N ASP A 312 -34.35 24.29 -36.21
CA ASP A 312 -34.62 23.27 -35.18
C ASP A 312 -33.80 23.58 -33.92
N SER A 313 -34.46 23.37 -32.79
CA SER A 313 -34.10 23.74 -31.43
C SER A 313 -32.67 23.33 -31.04
N ILE A 314 -31.86 24.31 -30.64
CA ILE A 314 -30.62 24.07 -29.90
C ILE A 314 -31.01 23.49 -28.54
N GLU A 315 -30.76 22.19 -28.32
CA GLU A 315 -30.75 21.65 -26.96
C GLU A 315 -29.57 22.27 -26.20
N LEU A 316 -29.88 23.23 -25.33
CA LEU A 316 -28.89 23.84 -24.45
C LEU A 316 -28.63 22.89 -23.28
N PHE A 317 -27.47 22.24 -23.29
CA PHE A 317 -27.03 21.39 -22.18
C PHE A 317 -26.54 22.25 -21.01
N ASN A 318 -27.24 22.17 -19.87
CA ASN A 318 -26.78 22.79 -18.62
C ASN A 318 -25.89 21.80 -17.85
N LEU A 319 -24.61 22.12 -17.69
CA LEU A 319 -23.69 21.35 -16.86
C LEU A 319 -23.67 21.90 -15.43
N HIS A 320 -24.08 21.07 -14.46
CA HIS A 320 -23.91 21.37 -13.03
C HIS A 320 -22.68 20.63 -12.49
N VAL A 321 -21.58 21.34 -12.24
CA VAL A 321 -20.39 20.77 -11.60
C VAL A 321 -20.37 21.17 -10.12
N ASN A 322 -20.50 20.20 -9.22
CA ASN A 322 -20.31 20.42 -7.78
C ASN A 322 -18.85 20.12 -7.41
N ASN A 323 -18.04 21.16 -7.21
CA ASN A 323 -16.67 21.02 -6.72
C ASN A 323 -16.66 20.87 -5.18
N ASN A 324 -16.56 19.62 -4.70
CA ASN A 324 -16.42 19.30 -3.28
C ASN A 324 -14.95 19.23 -2.82
N SER A 325 -14.00 19.59 -3.69
CA SER A 325 -12.57 19.61 -3.39
C SER A 325 -12.12 21.00 -2.91
N ASN A 326 -10.97 21.07 -2.25
CA ASN A 326 -10.33 22.33 -1.88
C ASN A 326 -9.51 22.96 -3.02
N ASP A 327 -9.52 22.33 -4.20
CA ASP A 327 -8.69 22.70 -5.35
C ASP A 327 -9.54 23.37 -6.43
N ARG A 328 -8.91 24.18 -7.28
CA ARG A 328 -9.55 24.73 -8.49
C ARG A 328 -9.66 23.65 -9.54
N LEU A 329 -10.78 23.59 -10.26
CA LEU A 329 -10.96 22.64 -11.37
C LEU A 329 -10.93 23.35 -12.72
N CYS A 330 -10.12 22.86 -13.67
CA CYS A 330 -10.42 22.97 -15.10
C CYS A 330 -11.50 21.96 -15.42
N VAL A 331 -12.45 22.30 -16.27
CA VAL A 331 -13.29 21.28 -16.92
C VAL A 331 -13.27 21.52 -18.43
N GLU A 332 -12.85 20.52 -19.17
CA GLU A 332 -13.06 20.36 -20.61
C GLU A 332 -14.20 19.37 -20.82
N ALA A 333 -15.07 19.61 -21.80
CA ALA A 333 -16.16 18.70 -22.14
C ALA A 333 -16.16 18.40 -23.63
N TYR A 334 -16.54 17.17 -23.96
CA TYR A 334 -16.63 16.64 -25.31
C TYR A 334 -18.03 16.04 -25.49
N VAL A 335 -18.71 16.33 -26.59
CA VAL A 335 -19.91 15.55 -26.98
C VAL A 335 -19.50 14.52 -28.00
N VAL A 336 -19.79 13.27 -27.70
CA VAL A 336 -19.51 12.13 -28.57
C VAL A 336 -20.84 11.66 -29.12
N TYR A 337 -21.01 11.75 -30.43
CA TYR A 337 -22.22 11.31 -31.12
C TYR A 337 -22.02 9.89 -31.65
N TYR A 338 -23.04 9.05 -31.52
CA TYR A 338 -23.03 7.66 -31.92
C TYR A 338 -24.07 7.37 -33.01
N LYS A 339 -23.73 6.39 -33.86
CA LYS A 339 -24.66 5.69 -34.75
C LYS A 339 -24.37 4.20 -34.67
N ASP A 340 -25.37 3.36 -34.41
CA ASP A 340 -25.19 1.90 -34.36
C ASP A 340 -24.03 1.50 -33.42
N LYS A 341 -23.89 2.21 -32.29
CA LYS A 341 -22.82 2.06 -31.28
C LYS A 341 -21.40 2.44 -31.75
N LYS A 342 -21.23 3.14 -32.88
CA LYS A 342 -19.95 3.68 -33.36
C LYS A 342 -19.91 5.20 -33.22
N ILE A 343 -18.78 5.75 -32.81
CA ILE A 343 -18.58 7.20 -32.76
C ILE A 343 -18.60 7.76 -34.19
N VAL A 344 -19.51 8.70 -34.46
CA VAL A 344 -19.67 9.37 -35.76
C VAL A 344 -19.27 10.83 -35.73
N ALA A 345 -19.18 11.46 -34.56
CA ALA A 345 -18.62 12.80 -34.41
C ALA A 345 -18.16 13.02 -32.96
N ILE A 346 -17.14 13.85 -32.77
CA ILE A 346 -16.78 14.40 -31.46
C ILE A 346 -16.73 15.91 -31.60
N ASP A 347 -17.55 16.61 -30.83
CA ASP A 347 -17.54 18.06 -30.75
C ASP A 347 -16.78 18.52 -29.49
N ASN A 348 -15.91 19.52 -29.66
CA ASN A 348 -15.05 20.04 -28.62
C ASN A 348 -15.65 21.33 -28.07
N PHE A 349 -16.00 21.37 -26.78
CA PHE A 349 -16.33 22.63 -26.13
C PHE A 349 -15.05 23.40 -25.82
N TRP A 350 -14.66 24.33 -26.69
CA TRP A 350 -13.60 25.28 -26.39
C TRP A 350 -14.12 26.36 -25.43
N ASN A 351 -14.16 26.04 -24.14
CA ASN A 351 -14.10 27.04 -23.08
C ASN A 351 -13.58 26.39 -21.78
N GLN A 352 -12.27 26.51 -21.55
CA GLN A 352 -11.67 26.25 -20.24
C GLN A 352 -12.31 27.17 -19.22
N THR A 353 -13.15 26.62 -18.35
CA THR A 353 -13.75 27.37 -17.25
C THR A 353 -13.08 26.94 -15.97
N ASN A 354 -12.45 27.89 -15.28
CA ASN A 354 -11.93 27.65 -13.93
C ASN A 354 -13.10 27.64 -12.95
N ILE A 355 -13.26 26.55 -12.20
CA ILE A 355 -14.24 26.43 -11.13
C ILE A 355 -13.51 26.66 -9.80
N ASP A 356 -13.85 27.74 -9.12
CA ASP A 356 -13.31 28.10 -7.80
C ASP A 356 -13.86 27.18 -6.67
N VAL A 357 -13.23 27.25 -5.50
CA VAL A 357 -13.50 26.40 -4.33
C VAL A 357 -14.83 26.78 -3.64
N GLY A 358 -15.67 25.80 -3.35
CA GLY A 358 -17.00 25.99 -2.73
C GLY A 358 -18.13 26.04 -3.77
N SER A 359 -19.34 25.60 -3.39
CA SER A 359 -20.53 25.58 -4.26
C SER A 359 -20.85 26.98 -4.76
N SER A 360 -20.29 27.32 -5.91
CA SER A 360 -20.59 28.54 -6.63
C SER A 360 -21.76 28.22 -7.55
N ILE A 361 -22.94 28.73 -7.19
CA ILE A 361 -23.93 29.05 -8.21
C ILE A 361 -23.25 30.12 -9.06
N LEU A 362 -22.88 29.78 -10.30
CA LEU A 362 -22.58 30.77 -11.30
C LEU A 362 -23.86 31.59 -11.51
N GLU A 363 -24.01 32.69 -10.78
CA GLU A 363 -25.01 33.71 -11.11
C GLU A 363 -24.68 34.22 -12.52
N ASN A 364 -25.59 33.89 -13.46
CA ASN A 364 -25.52 34.02 -14.92
C ASN A 364 -24.79 32.91 -15.70
N PRO A 365 -25.46 31.78 -15.95
CA PRO A 365 -25.06 30.75 -16.92
C PRO A 365 -25.30 31.17 -18.40
N LYS A 366 -25.65 32.44 -18.66
CA LYS A 366 -26.12 32.91 -19.98
C LYS A 366 -25.01 33.19 -21.01
N SER A 367 -23.73 33.01 -20.69
CA SER A 367 -22.66 33.48 -21.58
C SER A 367 -21.38 32.64 -21.57
N LEU A 368 -21.50 31.31 -21.42
CA LEU A 368 -20.37 30.39 -21.64
C LEU A 368 -20.36 29.73 -23.04
N PHE A 369 -21.45 29.87 -23.81
CA PHE A 369 -21.61 29.19 -25.09
C PHE A 369 -22.19 30.16 -26.12
N LEU A 370 -21.34 31.08 -26.61
CA LEU A 370 -21.82 32.16 -27.48
C LEU A 370 -21.73 31.87 -28.98
N ASN A 371 -21.04 30.83 -29.45
CA ASN A 371 -20.99 30.54 -30.88
C ASN A 371 -20.84 29.03 -31.13
N PHE A 372 -21.95 28.35 -31.40
CA PHE A 372 -21.89 27.15 -32.23
C PHE A 372 -21.69 27.62 -33.68
N GLU A 373 -20.50 27.41 -34.24
CA GLU A 373 -20.44 27.29 -35.69
C GLU A 373 -21.14 25.97 -36.06
N LYS A 374 -22.03 26.07 -37.03
CA LYS A 374 -22.93 25.00 -37.46
C LYS A 374 -22.11 23.84 -38.03
N ILE A 375 -21.74 22.87 -37.19
CA ILE A 375 -21.21 21.59 -37.68
C ILE A 375 -22.40 20.82 -38.25
N SER A 376 -22.31 20.40 -39.52
CA SER A 376 -23.24 19.40 -40.07
C SER A 376 -22.98 18.09 -39.36
N ILE A 377 -23.69 17.84 -38.26
CA ILE A 377 -23.60 16.57 -37.55
C ILE A 377 -24.28 15.50 -38.42
N PRO A 378 -23.64 14.37 -38.75
CA PRO A 378 -24.30 13.25 -39.41
C PRO A 378 -25.47 12.74 -38.55
N VAL A 379 -26.46 12.10 -39.16
CA VAL A 379 -27.59 11.48 -38.42
C VAL A 379 -27.04 10.55 -37.34
N TYR A 380 -27.29 10.84 -36.06
CA TYR A 380 -26.90 10.04 -34.89
C TYR A 380 -28.14 9.42 -34.24
N ASP A 381 -27.97 8.33 -33.49
CA ASP A 381 -29.05 7.68 -32.71
C ASP A 381 -28.85 7.81 -31.19
N ASP A 382 -27.64 8.11 -30.74
CA ASP A 382 -27.27 8.28 -29.33
C ASP A 382 -26.12 9.29 -29.18
N TYR A 383 -25.90 9.84 -27.99
CA TYR A 383 -24.77 10.72 -27.69
C TYR A 383 -24.36 10.61 -26.21
N LYS A 384 -23.09 10.89 -25.94
CA LYS A 384 -22.50 10.90 -24.59
C LYS A 384 -21.70 12.18 -24.40
N VAL A 385 -21.85 12.80 -23.23
CA VAL A 385 -20.96 13.89 -22.83
C VAL A 385 -19.81 13.30 -22.00
N VAL A 386 -18.59 13.52 -22.46
CA VAL A 386 -17.36 13.10 -21.79
C VAL A 386 -16.72 14.33 -21.17
N TYR A 387 -16.40 14.26 -19.89
CA TYR A 387 -15.78 15.35 -19.16
C TYR A 387 -14.33 15.01 -18.83
N ASN A 388 -13.45 15.99 -18.95
CA ASN A 388 -12.09 15.98 -18.43
C ASN A 388 -12.02 17.08 -17.38
N ALA A 389 -11.91 16.70 -16.11
CA ALA A 389 -11.78 17.65 -15.02
C ALA A 389 -10.38 17.54 -14.41
N ARG A 390 -9.63 18.66 -14.37
CA ARG A 390 -8.27 18.69 -13.80
C ARG A 390 -8.23 19.61 -12.60
N SER A 391 -7.75 19.11 -11.47
CA SER A 391 -7.42 19.93 -10.31
C SER A 391 -6.03 20.56 -10.48
N TYR A 392 -5.85 21.81 -10.07
CA TYR A 392 -4.54 22.46 -10.00
C TYR A 392 -4.35 23.32 -8.75
#